data_AF-A0A257NYG6-F1
#
_entry.id   AF-A0A257NYG6-F1
#
_cell.length_a   1.000
_cell.length_b   1.000
_cell.length_c   1.000
_cell.angle_alpha   90.00
_cell.angle_beta   90.00
_cell.angle_gamma   90.00
#
_symmetry.space_group_name_H-M   'P 1'
#
loop_
_entity.id
_entity.type
_entity.pdbx_description
1 polymer ?
#
loop_
_entity_poly.entity_id
_entity_poly.type
_entity_poly.pdbx_seq_one_letter_code
_entity_poly.pdbx_strand_id
1 'polypeptide(L)'
;MAKGVEDTAFYRVSRLASLTEVGADPAEFSMTIAEFHERQQTRLAAHPLSMTTLSTHDTKRGEDTRARISVIAEVPEQWAAFLSRRRAQHPLADGAFENMLWESVVGSWPREREALHSYAEKAAREAAKRLDHQFLNEIAPFDEINPTAEHIAVWFFVELSGVLNQPNARVNAITVWENDYSAVTYRA
;
A
#
# COMPACT_ATOMS: atom_id res chain seq x y z
N MET A 1 24.20 -0.67 19.91
CA MET A 1 24.07 -1.74 18.91
C MET A 1 23.17 -1.32 17.74
N ALA A 2 22.04 -0.63 18.01
CA ALA A 2 21.06 -0.15 17.01
C ALA A 2 21.66 0.47 15.72
N LYS A 3 22.45 1.55 15.80
CA LYS A 3 22.94 2.26 14.60
C LYS A 3 23.80 1.43 13.63
N GLY A 4 24.51 0.40 14.11
CA GLY A 4 25.39 -0.42 13.27
C GLY A 4 24.67 -1.63 12.66
N VAL A 5 23.75 -2.24 13.42
CA VAL A 5 23.06 -3.47 13.01
C VAL A 5 21.77 -3.13 12.27
N GLU A 6 20.90 -2.32 12.88
CA GLU A 6 19.55 -2.05 12.38
C GLU A 6 19.55 -1.03 11.22
N ASP A 7 20.49 -0.09 11.22
CA ASP A 7 20.55 1.00 10.24
C ASP A 7 21.65 0.82 9.19
N THR A 8 22.45 -0.27 9.26
CA THR A 8 23.50 -0.55 8.26
C THR A 8 23.58 -2.02 7.87
N ALA A 9 23.71 -2.95 8.81
CA ALA A 9 23.88 -4.37 8.49
C ALA A 9 22.62 -5.00 7.87
N PHE A 10 21.42 -4.61 8.32
CA PHE A 10 20.15 -5.12 7.77
C PHE A 10 19.95 -4.77 6.29
N TYR A 11 20.50 -3.66 5.82
CA TYR A 11 20.45 -3.29 4.39
C TYR A 11 21.48 -4.06 3.53
N ARG A 12 22.41 -4.79 4.16
CA ARG A 12 23.42 -5.61 3.48
C ARG A 12 23.09 -7.10 3.50
N VAL A 13 22.25 -7.55 4.44
CA VAL A 13 21.76 -8.94 4.52
C VAL A 13 20.40 -9.02 3.84
N SER A 14 20.41 -9.11 2.51
CA SER A 14 19.20 -9.10 1.69
C SER A 14 18.70 -10.50 1.35
N ARG A 15 18.89 -11.52 2.21
CA ARG A 15 18.47 -12.90 1.88
C ARG A 15 16.95 -13.05 1.90
N LEU A 16 16.30 -12.43 2.89
CA LEU A 16 14.86 -12.35 3.04
C LEU A 16 14.54 -11.19 3.98
N ALA A 17 13.95 -10.12 3.46
CA ALA A 17 13.75 -8.87 4.19
C ALA A 17 12.80 -8.98 5.39
N SER A 18 11.95 -10.02 5.45
CA SER A 18 11.09 -10.29 6.61
C SER A 18 11.88 -10.67 7.87
N LEU A 19 13.14 -11.11 7.73
CA LEU A 19 14.04 -11.46 8.85
C LEU A 19 14.87 -10.26 9.35
N THR A 20 14.94 -9.19 8.57
CA THR A 20 15.67 -7.97 8.94
C THR A 20 14.75 -6.98 9.65
N GLU A 21 14.47 -7.24 10.92
CA GLU A 21 13.61 -6.41 11.77
C GLU A 21 14.25 -5.97 13.07
N VAL A 22 13.70 -4.91 13.65
CA VAL A 22 14.12 -4.40 14.97
C VAL A 22 14.04 -5.52 16.01
N GLY A 23 15.18 -5.85 16.62
CA GLY A 23 15.30 -6.93 17.61
C GLY A 23 15.46 -8.35 17.04
N ALA A 24 15.47 -8.53 15.72
CA ALA A 24 15.70 -9.83 15.09
C ALA A 24 17.20 -10.12 14.89
N ASP A 25 17.56 -11.41 14.84
CA ASP A 25 18.84 -11.89 14.32
C ASP A 25 18.62 -12.51 12.93
N PRO A 26 19.03 -11.83 11.84
CA PRO A 26 18.87 -12.36 10.48
C PRO A 26 19.67 -13.63 10.19
N ALA A 27 20.59 -14.04 11.08
CA ALA A 27 21.27 -15.33 10.97
C ALA A 27 20.34 -16.51 11.29
N GLU A 28 19.29 -16.29 12.10
CA GLU A 28 18.26 -17.28 12.39
C GLU A 28 17.19 -17.26 11.28
N PHE A 29 17.36 -18.11 10.26
CA PHE A 29 16.47 -18.12 9.09
C PHE A 29 15.04 -18.57 9.40
N SER A 30 14.90 -19.55 10.27
CA SER A 30 13.62 -20.15 10.66
C SER A 30 13.77 -20.82 12.02
N MET A 31 12.64 -21.05 12.69
CA MET A 31 12.57 -21.89 13.89
C MET A 31 11.55 -23.01 13.69
N THR A 32 11.77 -24.12 14.37
CA THR A 32 10.80 -25.21 14.47
C THR A 32 9.66 -24.85 15.42
N ILE A 33 8.54 -25.56 15.31
CA ILE A 33 7.40 -25.42 16.23
C ILE A 33 7.82 -25.75 17.68
N ALA A 34 8.70 -26.74 17.86
CA ALA A 34 9.20 -27.13 19.17
C ALA A 34 10.02 -26.01 19.82
N GLU A 35 10.98 -25.42 19.09
CA GLU A 35 11.77 -24.27 19.57
C GLU A 35 10.89 -23.06 19.88
N PHE A 36 9.86 -22.81 19.06
CA PHE A 36 8.89 -21.76 19.34
C PHE A 36 8.21 -21.98 20.71
N HIS A 37 7.70 -23.19 20.97
CA HIS A 37 7.06 -23.53 22.23
C HIS A 37 8.01 -23.45 23.42
N GLU A 38 9.26 -23.89 23.26
CA GLU A 38 10.30 -23.74 24.29
C GLU A 38 10.53 -22.27 24.64
N ARG A 39 10.71 -21.40 23.63
CA ARG A 39 10.84 -19.94 23.84
C ARG A 39 9.61 -19.34 24.52
N GLN A 40 8.40 -19.84 24.23
CA GLN A 40 7.18 -19.37 24.90
C GLN A 40 7.15 -19.77 26.38
N GLN A 41 7.61 -20.99 26.72
CA GLN A 41 7.72 -21.46 28.10
C GLN A 41 8.76 -20.65 28.89
N THR A 42 9.93 -20.40 28.31
CA THR A 42 10.96 -19.55 28.94
C THR A 42 10.42 -18.14 29.22
N ARG A 43 9.72 -17.54 28.25
CA ARG A 43 9.09 -16.21 28.43
C ARG A 43 8.04 -16.23 29.53
N LEU A 44 7.18 -17.24 29.59
CA LEU A 44 6.16 -17.37 30.63
C LEU A 44 6.78 -17.47 32.03
N ALA A 45 7.89 -18.20 32.17
CA ALA A 45 8.57 -18.37 33.44
C ALA A 45 9.30 -17.10 33.91
N ALA A 46 9.93 -16.35 33.00
CA ALA A 46 10.74 -15.19 33.35
C ALA A 46 9.97 -13.87 33.34
N HIS A 47 9.08 -13.67 32.36
CA HIS A 47 8.42 -12.41 32.07
C HIS A 47 6.96 -12.60 31.62
N PRO A 48 6.07 -13.13 32.49
CA PRO A 48 4.70 -13.51 32.12
C PRO A 48 3.83 -12.33 31.65
N LEU A 49 4.14 -11.10 32.09
CA LEU A 49 3.38 -9.89 31.75
C LEU A 49 4.06 -9.04 30.66
N SER A 50 5.15 -9.51 30.06
CA SER A 50 5.83 -8.77 29.00
C SER A 50 5.00 -8.76 27.72
N MET A 51 4.99 -7.62 27.02
CA MET A 51 4.30 -7.45 25.75
C MET A 51 4.89 -8.34 24.67
N THR A 52 4.03 -8.89 23.83
CA THR A 52 4.37 -9.43 22.51
C THR A 52 3.80 -8.50 21.47
N THR A 53 4.60 -8.11 20.48
CA THR A 53 4.16 -7.22 19.40
C THR A 53 4.60 -7.77 18.05
N LEU A 54 3.82 -7.45 17.02
CA LEU A 54 4.14 -7.75 15.63
C LEU A 54 4.46 -6.46 14.87
N SER A 55 3.76 -5.35 15.12
CA SER A 55 4.03 -4.06 14.48
C SER A 55 4.16 -2.93 15.51
N THR A 56 5.08 -2.01 15.27
CA THR A 56 5.21 -0.77 16.04
C THR A 56 5.42 0.42 15.10
N HIS A 57 5.51 1.63 15.62
CA HIS A 57 5.90 2.80 14.82
C HIS A 57 7.36 2.75 14.34
N ASP A 58 8.19 1.88 14.95
CA ASP A 58 9.62 1.73 14.67
C ASP A 58 9.97 0.45 13.88
N THR A 59 9.04 -0.50 13.73
CA THR A 59 9.28 -1.69 12.89
C THR A 59 9.61 -1.25 11.47
N LYS A 60 10.65 -1.86 10.88
CA LYS A 60 11.11 -1.52 9.52
C LYS A 60 10.02 -1.82 8.48
N ARG A 61 9.15 -2.81 8.73
CA ARG A 61 8.05 -3.26 7.87
C ARG A 61 6.85 -3.71 8.72
N GLY A 62 5.62 -3.47 8.26
CA GLY A 62 4.42 -3.96 8.95
C GLY A 62 4.30 -5.49 8.92
N GLU A 63 3.61 -6.07 9.90
CA GLU A 63 3.46 -7.53 10.03
C GLU A 63 2.92 -8.21 8.77
N ASP A 64 1.91 -7.64 8.12
CA ASP A 64 1.35 -8.18 6.87
C ASP A 64 2.33 -8.13 5.70
N THR A 65 3.15 -7.07 5.64
CA THR A 65 4.22 -6.94 4.63
C THR A 65 5.24 -8.05 4.84
N ARG A 66 5.63 -8.32 6.09
CA ARG A 66 6.57 -9.40 6.41
C ARG A 66 5.98 -10.77 6.15
N ALA A 67 4.71 -11.00 6.49
CA ALA A 67 4.02 -12.26 6.23
C ALA A 67 4.02 -12.59 4.72
N ARG A 68 3.73 -11.61 3.86
CA ARG A 68 3.80 -11.78 2.40
C ARG A 68 5.21 -12.05 1.89
N ILE A 69 6.21 -11.31 2.39
CA ILE A 69 7.61 -11.54 2.01
C ILE A 69 8.05 -12.95 2.41
N SER A 70 7.67 -13.44 3.58
CA SER A 70 8.08 -14.78 4.05
C SER A 70 7.64 -15.93 3.13
N VAL A 71 6.55 -15.79 2.38
CA VAL A 71 6.10 -16.78 1.38
C VAL A 71 7.14 -17.00 0.28
N ILE A 72 8.01 -16.03 0.01
CA ILE A 72 9.11 -16.16 -0.97
C ILE A 72 10.02 -17.34 -0.62
N ALA A 73 10.20 -17.65 0.67
CA ALA A 73 11.00 -18.80 1.11
C ALA A 73 10.40 -20.15 0.70
N GLU A 74 9.10 -20.21 0.40
CA GLU A 74 8.42 -21.42 -0.09
C GLU A 74 8.51 -21.59 -1.61
N VAL A 75 8.85 -20.52 -2.36
CA VAL A 75 8.90 -20.51 -3.83
C VAL A 75 10.21 -19.89 -4.38
N PRO A 76 11.39 -20.32 -3.90
CA PRO A 76 12.66 -19.64 -4.21
C PRO A 76 13.01 -19.64 -5.71
N GLU A 77 12.66 -20.69 -6.46
CA GLU A 77 12.93 -20.76 -7.91
C GLU A 77 12.06 -19.74 -8.68
N GLN A 78 10.81 -19.57 -8.27
CA GLN A 78 9.89 -18.61 -8.87
C GLN A 78 10.35 -17.18 -8.60
N TRP A 79 10.86 -16.94 -7.39
CA TRP A 79 11.47 -15.66 -7.02
C TRP A 79 12.73 -15.36 -7.82
N ALA A 80 13.65 -16.33 -7.94
CA ALA A 80 14.86 -16.18 -8.75
C ALA A 80 14.55 -15.89 -10.24
N ALA A 81 13.54 -16.55 -10.80
CA ALA A 81 13.06 -16.30 -12.15
C ALA A 81 12.38 -14.93 -12.29
N PHE A 82 11.65 -14.48 -11.27
CA PHE A 82 11.10 -13.12 -11.21
C PHE A 82 12.20 -12.06 -11.23
N LEU A 83 13.21 -12.17 -10.36
CA LEU A 83 14.34 -11.25 -10.31
C LEU A 83 15.11 -11.23 -11.63
N SER A 84 15.37 -12.39 -12.22
CA SER A 84 16.09 -12.48 -13.50
C SER A 84 15.35 -11.76 -14.64
N ARG A 85 14.01 -11.88 -14.70
CA ARG A 85 13.17 -11.13 -15.65
C ARG A 85 13.20 -9.62 -15.39
N ARG A 86 13.16 -9.21 -14.11
CA ARG A 86 13.21 -7.79 -13.74
C ARG A 86 14.57 -7.18 -14.02
N ARG A 87 15.67 -7.87 -13.72
CA ARG A 87 17.04 -7.42 -14.01
C ARG A 87 17.27 -7.21 -15.50
N ALA A 88 16.67 -8.04 -16.36
CA ALA A 88 16.73 -7.86 -17.81
C ALA A 88 15.96 -6.61 -18.31
N GLN A 89 14.92 -6.17 -17.59
CA GLN A 89 14.11 -4.99 -17.94
C GLN A 89 14.64 -3.70 -17.29
N HIS A 90 15.13 -3.81 -16.06
CA HIS A 90 15.52 -2.71 -15.18
C HIS A 90 16.81 -3.10 -14.44
N PRO A 91 17.97 -3.02 -15.10
CA PRO A 91 19.23 -3.45 -14.49
C PRO A 91 19.59 -2.54 -13.31
N LEU A 92 19.83 -3.15 -12.15
CA LEU A 92 20.37 -2.49 -10.96
C LEU A 92 21.79 -3.01 -10.69
N ALA A 93 22.69 -2.11 -10.27
CA ALA A 93 24.10 -2.44 -10.08
C ALA A 93 24.38 -3.29 -8.82
N ASP A 94 23.49 -3.23 -7.82
CA ASP A 94 23.61 -3.94 -6.55
C ASP A 94 22.51 -4.99 -6.44
N GLY A 95 22.89 -6.27 -6.52
CA GLY A 95 21.96 -7.39 -6.45
C GLY A 95 21.33 -7.60 -5.07
N ALA A 96 22.02 -7.21 -3.99
CA ALA A 96 21.48 -7.31 -2.64
C ALA A 96 20.39 -6.25 -2.43
N PHE A 97 20.69 -5.02 -2.84
CA PHE A 97 19.70 -3.94 -2.85
C PHE A 97 18.51 -4.27 -3.77
N GLU A 98 18.77 -4.79 -4.98
CA GLU A 98 17.72 -5.20 -5.91
C GLU A 98 16.76 -6.22 -5.29
N ASN A 99 17.30 -7.25 -4.63
CA ASN A 99 16.44 -8.25 -3.99
C ASN A 99 15.55 -7.61 -2.92
N MET A 100 16.16 -6.84 -2.02
CA MET A 100 15.42 -6.21 -0.91
C MET A 100 14.37 -5.20 -1.41
N LEU A 101 14.67 -4.48 -2.49
CA LEU A 101 13.73 -3.55 -3.13
C LEU A 101 12.51 -4.32 -3.65
N TRP A 102 12.73 -5.38 -4.43
CA TRP A 102 11.63 -6.14 -5.02
C TRP A 102 10.81 -6.89 -3.97
N GLU A 103 11.43 -7.43 -2.92
CA GLU A 103 10.72 -8.00 -1.77
C GLU A 103 9.81 -6.95 -1.11
N SER A 104 10.31 -5.72 -0.95
CA SER A 104 9.53 -4.64 -0.34
C SER A 104 8.35 -4.22 -1.22
N VAL A 105 8.53 -4.20 -2.54
CA VAL A 105 7.44 -3.94 -3.50
C VAL A 105 6.38 -5.03 -3.40
N VAL A 106 6.76 -6.31 -3.48
CA VAL A 106 5.81 -7.43 -3.43
C VAL A 106 5.13 -7.54 -2.07
N GLY A 107 5.89 -7.37 -0.98
CA GLY A 107 5.37 -7.41 0.39
C GLY A 107 4.33 -6.33 0.67
N SER A 108 4.52 -5.14 0.11
CA SER A 108 3.58 -4.03 0.29
C SER A 108 2.48 -3.97 -0.79
N TRP A 109 2.52 -4.86 -1.79
CA TRP A 109 1.56 -4.87 -2.90
C TRP A 109 0.23 -5.56 -2.52
N PRO A 110 -0.95 -5.02 -2.90
CA PRO A 110 -1.14 -3.79 -3.67
C PRO A 110 -0.94 -2.53 -2.81
N ARG A 111 -0.27 -1.53 -3.38
CA ARG A 111 -0.12 -0.20 -2.78
C ARG A 111 -0.60 0.92 -3.68
N GLU A 112 -0.63 0.69 -5.00
CA GLU A 112 -1.11 1.66 -5.98
C GLU A 112 -2.63 1.77 -5.99
N ARG A 113 -3.39 0.66 -5.89
CA ARG A 113 -4.86 0.71 -5.93
C ARG A 113 -5.42 1.45 -4.72
N GLU A 114 -4.94 1.13 -3.53
CA GLU A 114 -5.41 1.69 -2.27
C GLU A 114 -5.01 3.16 -2.16
N ALA A 115 -3.78 3.51 -2.55
CA ALA A 115 -3.35 4.90 -2.60
C ALA A 115 -4.13 5.71 -3.66
N LEU A 116 -4.38 5.16 -4.85
CA LEU A 116 -5.21 5.78 -5.88
C LEU A 116 -6.66 5.92 -5.42
N HIS A 117 -7.19 4.94 -4.70
CA HIS A 117 -8.53 5.00 -4.13
C HIS A 117 -8.65 6.10 -3.06
N SER A 118 -7.73 6.14 -2.09
CA SER A 118 -7.72 7.20 -1.08
C SER A 118 -7.51 8.59 -1.70
N TYR A 119 -6.69 8.69 -2.74
CA TYR A 119 -6.51 9.93 -3.49
C TYR A 119 -7.78 10.33 -4.26
N ALA A 120 -8.42 9.39 -4.95
CA ALA A 120 -9.68 9.60 -5.67
C ALA A 120 -10.82 10.01 -4.71
N GLU A 121 -10.96 9.35 -3.57
CA GLU A 121 -11.91 9.74 -2.53
C GLU A 121 -11.66 11.16 -2.03
N LYS A 122 -10.40 11.51 -1.75
CA LYS A 122 -10.04 12.85 -1.30
C LYS A 122 -10.37 13.90 -2.38
N ALA A 123 -10.01 13.64 -3.63
CA ALA A 123 -10.32 14.52 -4.76
C ALA A 123 -11.83 14.71 -4.94
N ALA A 124 -12.62 13.63 -4.84
CA ALA A 124 -14.07 13.69 -4.90
C ALA A 124 -14.68 14.53 -3.77
N ARG A 125 -14.19 14.38 -2.53
CA ARG A 125 -14.63 15.20 -1.39
C ARG A 125 -14.30 16.69 -1.59
N GLU A 126 -13.11 17.02 -2.07
CA GLU A 126 -12.73 18.42 -2.32
C GLU A 126 -13.55 19.04 -3.47
N ALA A 127 -13.84 18.29 -4.54
CA ALA A 127 -14.73 18.75 -5.59
C ALA A 127 -16.16 18.97 -5.06
N ALA A 128 -16.68 18.05 -4.24
CA ALA A 128 -18.01 18.16 -3.65
C ALA A 128 -18.16 19.39 -2.74
N LYS A 129 -17.13 19.74 -1.96
CA LYS A 129 -17.13 20.96 -1.12
C LYS A 129 -17.38 22.25 -1.89
N ARG A 130 -17.07 22.31 -3.20
CA ARG A 130 -17.34 23.50 -4.04
C ARG A 130 -18.84 23.72 -4.25
N LEU A 131 -19.62 22.64 -4.19
CA LEU A 131 -21.07 22.64 -4.38
C LEU A 131 -21.83 22.52 -3.04
N ASP A 132 -21.17 21.99 -2.01
CA ASP A 132 -21.78 21.75 -0.70
C ASP A 132 -22.16 23.06 0.00
N HIS A 133 -23.34 23.05 0.64
CA HIS A 133 -23.91 24.17 1.39
C HIS A 133 -23.97 25.52 0.65
N GLN A 134 -24.10 25.50 -0.68
CA GLN A 134 -24.25 26.67 -1.53
C GLN A 134 -25.49 26.55 -2.43
N PHE A 135 -26.01 27.68 -2.90
CA PHE A 135 -27.05 27.68 -3.93
C PHE A 135 -26.40 27.31 -5.27
N LEU A 136 -26.67 26.10 -5.77
CA LEU A 136 -26.05 25.61 -7.01
C LEU A 136 -26.24 26.57 -8.18
N ASN A 137 -27.41 27.20 -8.30
CA ASN A 137 -27.72 28.18 -9.36
C ASN A 137 -26.92 29.50 -9.26
N GLU A 138 -26.03 29.65 -8.28
CA GLU A 138 -25.13 30.80 -8.12
C GLU A 138 -23.66 30.44 -8.38
N ILE A 139 -23.39 29.18 -8.75
CA ILE A 139 -22.03 28.65 -8.95
C ILE A 139 -21.84 28.25 -10.41
N ALA A 140 -20.80 28.76 -11.07
CA ALA A 140 -20.46 28.31 -12.42
C ALA A 140 -20.12 26.80 -12.49
N PRO A 141 -20.62 26.06 -13.50
CA PRO A 141 -21.41 26.52 -14.66
C PRO A 141 -22.94 26.54 -14.43
N PHE A 142 -23.40 26.19 -13.23
CA PHE A 142 -24.82 26.03 -12.90
C PHE A 142 -25.58 27.37 -12.73
N ASP A 143 -24.87 28.48 -12.77
CA ASP A 143 -25.44 29.83 -12.94
C ASP A 143 -26.04 30.03 -14.34
N GLU A 144 -25.58 29.27 -15.34
CA GLU A 144 -26.07 29.30 -16.72
C GLU A 144 -26.80 28.00 -17.12
N ILE A 145 -26.48 26.86 -16.52
CA ILE A 145 -27.09 25.56 -16.81
C ILE A 145 -27.84 24.99 -15.60
N ASN A 146 -28.97 24.32 -15.84
CA ASN A 146 -29.73 23.71 -14.74
C ASN A 146 -28.90 22.62 -14.03
N PRO A 147 -28.75 22.63 -12.69
CA PRO A 147 -28.01 21.62 -11.93
C PRO A 147 -28.77 20.30 -11.79
N THR A 148 -29.08 19.64 -12.90
CA THR A 148 -29.65 18.29 -12.89
C THR A 148 -28.57 17.26 -12.54
N ALA A 149 -28.96 16.06 -12.11
CA ALA A 149 -28.02 14.98 -11.80
C ALA A 149 -27.11 14.63 -12.99
N GLU A 150 -27.60 14.74 -14.23
CA GLU A 150 -26.80 14.60 -15.45
C GLU A 150 -25.70 15.66 -15.55
N HIS A 151 -26.06 16.94 -15.42
CA HIS A 151 -25.07 18.02 -15.52
C HIS A 151 -24.08 18.00 -14.36
N ILE A 152 -24.52 17.62 -13.16
CA ILE A 152 -23.64 17.42 -12.00
C ILE A 152 -22.67 16.26 -12.25
N ALA A 153 -23.13 15.13 -12.81
CA ALA A 153 -22.27 14.00 -13.14
C ALA A 153 -21.21 14.36 -14.20
N VAL A 154 -21.58 15.14 -15.22
CA VAL A 154 -20.63 15.67 -16.22
C VAL A 154 -19.62 16.60 -15.57
N TRP A 155 -20.06 17.52 -14.71
CA TRP A 155 -19.17 18.46 -14.01
C TRP A 155 -18.13 17.73 -13.16
N PHE A 156 -18.57 16.76 -12.34
CA PHE A 156 -17.64 15.94 -11.55
C PHE A 156 -16.68 15.13 -12.43
N PHE A 157 -17.15 14.61 -13.57
CA PHE A 157 -16.28 13.89 -14.49
C PHE A 157 -15.17 14.78 -15.05
N VAL A 158 -15.49 16.00 -15.47
CA VAL A 158 -14.50 16.96 -15.99
C VAL A 158 -13.52 17.37 -14.89
N GLU A 159 -14.03 17.78 -13.72
CA GLU A 159 -13.21 18.24 -12.59
C GLU A 159 -12.26 17.13 -12.12
N LEU A 160 -12.77 15.92 -11.88
CA LEU A 160 -11.96 14.80 -11.42
C LEU A 160 -11.03 14.27 -12.50
N SER A 161 -11.40 14.33 -13.78
CA SER A 161 -10.48 13.99 -14.88
C SER A 161 -9.27 14.92 -14.92
N GLY A 162 -9.46 16.22 -14.64
CA GLY A 162 -8.35 17.18 -14.58
C GLY A 162 -7.34 16.90 -13.47
N VAL A 163 -7.76 16.21 -12.41
CA VAL A 163 -6.93 15.90 -11.24
C VAL A 163 -6.39 14.46 -11.27
N LEU A 164 -7.22 13.49 -11.66
CA LEU A 164 -6.94 12.06 -11.53
C LEU A 164 -6.33 11.43 -12.78
N ASN A 165 -6.46 12.04 -13.96
CA ASN A 165 -5.90 11.47 -15.17
C ASN A 165 -4.37 11.59 -15.18
N GLN A 166 -3.70 10.47 -15.43
CA GLN A 166 -2.25 10.30 -15.49
C GLN A 166 -1.90 9.37 -16.67
N PRO A 167 -0.64 9.27 -17.12
CA PRO A 167 -0.28 8.40 -18.25
C PRO A 167 -0.71 6.93 -18.11
N ASN A 168 -0.88 6.44 -16.89
CA ASN A 168 -1.26 5.07 -16.56
C ASN A 168 -2.64 4.94 -15.86
N ALA A 169 -3.38 6.02 -15.67
CA ALA A 169 -4.68 6.00 -14.99
C ALA A 169 -5.65 7.04 -15.59
N ARG A 170 -6.92 6.67 -15.78
CA ARG A 170 -7.94 7.59 -16.28
C ARG A 170 -9.27 7.38 -15.59
N VAL A 171 -10.02 8.47 -15.41
CA VAL A 171 -11.43 8.42 -15.01
C VAL A 171 -12.23 7.81 -16.16
N ASN A 172 -12.95 6.73 -15.87
CA ASN A 172 -13.76 6.00 -16.86
C ASN A 172 -15.25 6.34 -16.76
N ALA A 173 -15.73 6.64 -15.55
CA ALA A 173 -17.12 6.94 -15.28
C ALA A 173 -17.25 7.71 -13.96
N ILE A 174 -18.31 8.53 -13.85
CA ILE A 174 -18.79 9.10 -12.59
C ILE A 174 -20.27 8.73 -12.44
N THR A 175 -20.64 8.26 -11.26
CA THR A 175 -22.04 8.01 -10.89
C THR A 175 -22.45 8.94 -9.76
N VAL A 176 -23.49 9.73 -9.98
CA VAL A 176 -24.10 10.60 -8.97
C VAL A 176 -25.42 9.96 -8.54
N TRP A 177 -25.58 9.72 -7.25
CA TRP A 177 -26.79 9.16 -6.66
C TRP A 177 -27.63 10.29 -6.05
N GLU A 178 -28.93 10.31 -6.33
CA GLU A 178 -29.86 11.23 -5.68
C GLU A 178 -30.46 10.62 -4.41
N ASN A 179 -30.66 9.31 -4.42
CA ASN A 179 -31.11 8.48 -3.30
C ASN A 179 -30.64 7.04 -3.50
N ASP A 180 -31.07 6.12 -2.62
CA ASP A 180 -30.65 4.71 -2.64
C ASP A 180 -31.03 3.94 -3.91
N TYR A 181 -31.93 4.46 -4.75
CA TYR A 181 -32.49 3.77 -5.90
C TYR A 181 -32.38 4.52 -7.23
N SER A 182 -32.09 5.84 -7.22
CA SER A 182 -31.89 6.64 -8.44
C SER A 182 -30.49 7.24 -8.51
N ALA A 183 -29.87 7.06 -9.67
CA ALA A 183 -28.56 7.59 -9.99
C ALA A 183 -28.40 7.84 -11.49
N VAL A 184 -27.50 8.76 -11.81
CA VAL A 184 -27.05 9.03 -13.17
C VAL A 184 -25.57 8.66 -13.28
N THR A 185 -25.21 7.92 -14.32
CA THR A 185 -23.82 7.63 -14.66
C THR A 185 -23.42 8.32 -15.95
N TYR A 186 -22.39 9.15 -15.88
CA TYR A 186 -21.70 9.68 -17.04
C TYR A 186 -20.45 8.84 -17.36
N ARG A 187 -20.24 8.50 -18.64
CA ARG A 187 -19.09 7.75 -19.15
C ARG A 187 -18.60 8.42 -20.45
N ALA A 188 -17.28 8.48 -20.62
CA ALA A 188 -16.63 8.99 -21.84
C ALA A 188 -16.02 7.87 -22.67
#